data_AF-A0A7S2HWN2-F1
#
_entry.id   AF-A0A7S2HWN2-F1
#
_cell.length_a   1.000
_cell.length_b   1.000
_cell.length_c   1.000
_cell.angle_alpha   90.00
_cell.angle_beta   90.00
_cell.angle_gamma   90.00
#
_symmetry.space_group_name_H-M   'P 1'
#
loop_
_entity.id
_entity.type
_entity.pdbx_description
1 polymer ?
#
loop_
_entity_poly.entity_id
_entity_poly.type
_entity_poly.pdbx_seq_one_letter_code
_entity_poly.pdbx_strand_id
1 'polypeptide(L)'
;ELQANSSHVMMCAAFGKFGWAYRWCKKHDPRIWFLSDLTGEHLRNFTAHNRSFRAVNLVRDPIAMVISGYIMHLHSEDTPEELLAIRKMSTEEGLRAEADFQLRYGIRSMLDAYQHAPAPQTLHARFESFAASPESYDAETRRVYEHTMGDLLQVFYPAGLDEMVHLASDFDMTRKPHSMRGGLPQDAVDAQVSHLVQVMPQETLERLRAARETLGYM
;
A
#
# COMPACT_ATOMS: atom_id res chain seq x y z
N GLU A 1 21.80 -15.50 14.08
CA GLU A 1 20.48 -16.10 13.87
C GLU A 1 19.42 -15.05 14.16
N LEU A 2 18.95 -14.34 13.13
CA LEU A 2 17.86 -13.38 13.27
C LEU A 2 16.55 -14.17 13.37
N GLN A 3 15.86 -14.06 14.50
CA GLN A 3 14.52 -14.62 14.69
C GLN A 3 13.55 -13.98 13.69
N ALA A 4 13.37 -14.66 12.56
CA ALA A 4 12.33 -14.42 11.57
C ALA A 4 10.97 -14.90 12.11
N ASN A 5 10.46 -14.26 13.16
CA ASN A 5 9.17 -14.57 13.77
C ASN A 5 8.28 -13.32 13.80
N SER A 6 7.88 -12.85 12.63
CA SER A 6 6.64 -12.12 12.35
C SER A 6 6.67 -11.70 10.87
N SER A 7 5.54 -11.76 10.18
CA SER A 7 5.33 -11.38 8.75
C SER A 7 5.44 -12.48 7.68
N HIS A 8 5.10 -13.74 7.99
CA HIS A 8 4.98 -14.83 7.00
C HIS A 8 3.53 -15.19 6.65
N VAL A 9 2.58 -14.26 6.59
CA VAL A 9 1.20 -14.62 6.22
C VAL A 9 0.50 -13.47 5.51
N MET A 10 0.49 -13.45 4.18
CA MET A 10 -0.68 -12.94 3.43
C MET A 10 -0.74 -13.28 1.93
N MET A 11 -0.31 -14.47 1.53
CA MET A 11 -0.76 -15.02 0.22
C MET A 11 -1.06 -16.51 0.27
N CYS A 12 -1.08 -17.17 1.43
CA CYS A 12 -1.64 -18.52 1.51
C CYS A 12 -3.18 -18.51 1.59
N ALA A 13 -3.80 -17.42 2.03
CA ALA A 13 -5.25 -17.35 2.23
C ALA A 13 -6.04 -17.29 0.91
N ALA A 14 -5.60 -16.50 -0.08
CA ALA A 14 -6.21 -16.48 -1.42
C ALA A 14 -6.03 -17.82 -2.17
N PHE A 15 -4.92 -18.50 -1.91
CA PHE A 15 -4.57 -19.78 -2.55
C PHE A 15 -5.09 -21.01 -1.81
N GLY A 16 -5.79 -20.84 -0.68
CA GLY A 16 -6.44 -21.94 0.04
C GLY A 16 -7.49 -22.66 -0.81
N LYS A 17 -8.08 -21.99 -1.80
CA LYS A 17 -8.98 -22.60 -2.80
C LYS A 17 -8.25 -23.40 -3.88
N PHE A 18 -6.95 -23.17 -4.07
CA PHE A 18 -6.13 -23.78 -5.10
C PHE A 18 -5.01 -24.60 -4.45
N GLY A 19 -5.35 -25.81 -3.98
CA GLY A 19 -4.42 -26.68 -3.25
C GLY A 19 -3.09 -26.99 -3.95
N TRP A 20 -2.98 -26.72 -5.26
CA TRP A 20 -1.73 -26.78 -6.02
C TRP A 20 -0.75 -25.66 -5.66
N ALA A 21 -1.23 -24.43 -5.46
CA ALA A 21 -0.40 -23.27 -5.19
C ALA A 21 0.22 -23.31 -3.79
N TYR A 22 -0.51 -23.79 -2.77
CA TYR A 22 0.05 -24.02 -1.43
C TYR A 22 1.20 -25.06 -1.45
N ARG A 23 1.02 -26.19 -2.14
CA ARG A 23 2.07 -27.22 -2.29
C ARG A 23 3.26 -26.70 -3.10
N TRP A 24 2.99 -25.86 -4.09
CA TRP A 24 4.00 -25.22 -4.92
C TRP A 24 4.82 -24.19 -4.12
N CYS A 25 4.18 -23.28 -3.37
CA CYS A 25 4.88 -22.31 -2.51
C CYS A 25 5.80 -23.01 -1.50
N LYS A 26 5.37 -24.14 -0.94
CA LYS A 26 6.20 -24.94 -0.01
C LYS A 26 7.42 -25.60 -0.68
N LYS A 27 7.35 -25.86 -2.00
CA LYS A 27 8.41 -26.53 -2.76
C LYS A 27 9.37 -25.54 -3.44
N HIS A 28 8.92 -24.32 -3.73
CA HIS A 28 9.62 -23.39 -4.62
C HIS A 28 10.07 -22.08 -3.96
N ASP A 29 9.98 -21.98 -2.63
CA ASP A 29 10.33 -20.81 -1.81
C ASP A 29 9.51 -19.56 -2.22
N PRO A 30 8.49 -19.16 -1.44
CA PRO A 30 7.54 -18.14 -1.88
C PRO A 30 8.27 -16.83 -2.21
N ARG A 31 8.04 -16.34 -3.43
CA ARG A 31 8.73 -15.15 -3.99
C ARG A 31 8.09 -13.82 -3.62
N ILE A 32 7.02 -13.84 -2.82
CA ILE A 32 6.14 -12.69 -2.63
C ILE A 32 5.98 -12.40 -1.15
N TRP A 33 6.40 -11.20 -0.79
CA TRP A 33 6.43 -10.70 0.57
C TRP A 33 5.67 -9.37 0.61
N PHE A 34 4.69 -9.27 1.50
CA PHE A 34 3.95 -8.04 1.74
C PHE A 34 4.40 -7.49 3.08
N LEU A 35 4.98 -6.29 3.06
CA LEU A 35 5.35 -5.53 4.24
C LEU A 35 4.75 -4.13 4.10
N SER A 36 3.91 -3.73 5.05
CA SER A 36 3.37 -2.37 5.14
C SER A 36 4.47 -1.32 5.33
N ASP A 37 5.57 -1.74 5.96
CA ASP A 37 6.71 -0.90 6.34
C ASP A 37 7.99 -1.38 5.66
N LEU A 38 7.89 -1.59 4.34
CA LEU A 38 9.06 -1.92 3.54
C LEU A 38 10.04 -0.75 3.57
N THR A 39 11.30 -1.02 3.90
CA THR A 39 12.39 -0.03 3.91
C THR A 39 13.41 -0.42 2.85
N GLY A 40 14.27 0.52 2.48
CA GLY A 40 15.43 0.27 1.63
C GLY A 40 16.39 -0.75 2.24
N GLU A 41 16.53 -0.77 3.57
CA GLU A 41 17.31 -1.79 4.27
C GLU A 41 16.71 -3.18 4.07
N HIS A 42 15.39 -3.34 4.27
CA HIS A 42 14.70 -4.61 4.02
C HIS A 42 14.95 -5.09 2.58
N LEU A 43 14.77 -4.20 1.59
CA LEU A 43 14.97 -4.51 0.19
C LEU A 43 16.40 -4.94 -0.15
N ARG A 44 17.41 -4.25 0.38
CA ARG A 44 18.82 -4.61 0.20
C ARG A 44 19.14 -5.95 0.84
N ASN A 45 18.66 -6.18 2.07
CA ASN A 45 18.90 -7.43 2.79
C ASN A 45 18.27 -8.62 2.06
N PHE A 46 17.01 -8.53 1.61
CA PHE A 46 16.37 -9.60 0.85
C PHE A 46 17.09 -9.88 -0.48
N THR A 47 17.47 -8.83 -1.21
CA THR A 47 18.13 -8.97 -2.51
C THR A 47 19.53 -9.56 -2.39
N ALA A 48 20.26 -9.27 -1.31
CA ALA A 48 21.56 -9.85 -1.03
C ALA A 48 21.49 -11.38 -0.78
N HIS A 49 20.40 -11.86 -0.17
CA HIS A 49 20.24 -13.28 0.16
C HIS A 49 19.46 -14.06 -0.91
N ASN A 50 18.67 -13.39 -1.76
CA ASN A 50 17.88 -14.04 -2.79
C ASN A 50 17.80 -13.16 -4.06
N ARG A 51 18.60 -13.49 -5.07
CA ARG A 51 18.59 -12.77 -6.37
C ARG A 51 17.29 -12.90 -7.16
N SER A 52 16.48 -13.91 -6.85
CA SER A 52 15.16 -14.13 -7.46
C SER A 52 14.03 -13.42 -6.72
N PHE A 53 14.32 -12.76 -5.59
CA PHE A 53 13.36 -11.95 -4.86
C PHE A 53 12.77 -10.86 -5.76
N ARG A 54 11.46 -10.65 -5.62
CA ARG A 54 10.70 -9.59 -6.27
C ARG A 54 9.85 -8.89 -5.22
N ALA A 55 10.03 -7.58 -5.09
CA ALA A 55 9.26 -6.74 -4.19
C ALA A 55 8.30 -5.86 -4.97
N VAL A 56 7.17 -5.54 -4.34
CA VAL A 56 6.28 -4.47 -4.75
C VAL A 56 6.27 -3.44 -3.64
N ASN A 57 6.78 -2.25 -3.93
CA ASN A 57 6.68 -1.09 -3.06
C ASN A 57 5.45 -0.28 -3.49
N LEU A 58 4.40 -0.33 -2.68
CA LEU A 58 3.20 0.49 -2.90
C LEU A 58 3.47 1.89 -2.36
N VAL A 59 3.50 2.88 -3.26
CA VAL A 59 3.59 4.29 -2.89
C VAL A 59 2.23 4.95 -2.95
N ARG A 60 2.01 5.92 -2.07
CA ARG A 60 0.78 6.70 -1.97
C ARG A 60 1.15 8.17 -1.86
N ASP A 61 0.32 9.05 -2.39
CA ASP A 61 0.48 10.48 -2.26
C ASP A 61 0.57 10.91 -0.77
N PRO A 62 1.69 11.52 -0.33
CA PRO A 62 1.87 11.95 1.06
C PRO A 62 0.75 12.80 1.65
N ILE A 63 0.15 13.71 0.88
CA ILE A 63 -0.93 14.56 1.37
C ILE A 63 -2.22 13.73 1.53
N ALA A 64 -2.57 12.92 0.53
CA ALA A 64 -3.72 12.04 0.61
C ALA A 64 -3.59 11.01 1.74
N MET A 65 -2.37 10.52 1.99
CA MET A 65 -2.07 9.59 3.09
C MET A 65 -2.37 10.23 4.45
N VAL A 66 -1.88 11.44 4.71
CA VAL A 66 -2.13 12.18 5.96
C VAL A 66 -3.61 12.47 6.14
N ILE A 67 -4.30 12.98 5.12
CA ILE A 67 -5.72 13.31 5.21
C ILE A 67 -6.55 12.04 5.47
N SER A 68 -6.24 10.95 4.76
CA SER A 68 -6.89 9.66 4.95
C SER A 68 -6.69 9.10 6.36
N GLY A 69 -5.47 9.20 6.91
CA GLY A 69 -5.16 8.77 8.28
C GLY A 69 -5.92 9.60 9.31
N TYR A 70 -5.93 10.92 9.15
CA TYR A 70 -6.67 11.84 10.02
C TYR A 70 -8.17 11.52 10.04
N ILE A 71 -8.81 11.40 8.87
CA ILE A 71 -10.23 11.03 8.75
C ILE A 71 -10.50 9.66 9.40
N MET A 72 -9.63 8.68 9.15
CA MET A 72 -9.74 7.36 9.77
C MET A 72 -9.73 7.46 11.31
N HIS A 73 -8.82 8.25 11.89
CA HIS A 73 -8.75 8.43 13.34
C HIS A 73 -9.98 9.11 13.93
N LEU A 74 -10.66 9.96 13.18
CA LEU A 74 -11.92 10.59 13.61
C LEU A 74 -13.09 9.61 13.64
N HIS A 75 -13.14 8.64 12.71
CA HIS A 75 -14.35 7.83 12.48
C HIS A 75 -14.21 6.34 12.82
N SER A 76 -12.98 5.80 12.89
CA SER A 76 -12.76 4.37 13.08
C SER A 76 -12.78 3.98 14.56
N GLU A 77 -13.62 3.01 14.93
CA GLU A 77 -13.60 2.41 16.27
C GLU A 77 -12.29 1.65 16.56
N ASP A 78 -11.54 1.28 15.52
CA ASP A 78 -10.28 0.52 15.60
C ASP A 78 -9.04 1.41 15.85
N THR A 79 -9.25 2.67 16.20
CA THR A 79 -8.13 3.58 16.50
C THR A 79 -7.51 3.23 17.86
N PRO A 80 -6.19 2.93 17.93
CA PRO A 80 -5.50 2.71 19.20
C PRO A 80 -5.73 3.86 20.19
N GLU A 81 -5.81 3.56 21.49
CA GLU A 81 -6.15 4.54 22.52
C GLU A 81 -5.20 5.75 22.51
N GLU A 82 -3.92 5.53 22.18
CA GLU A 82 -2.91 6.58 22.09
C GLU A 82 -3.21 7.59 20.97
N LEU A 83 -3.90 7.16 19.91
CA LEU A 83 -4.27 7.99 18.76
C LEU A 83 -5.67 8.62 18.91
N LEU A 84 -6.46 8.20 19.91
CA LEU A 84 -7.76 8.82 20.22
C LEU A 84 -7.62 10.29 20.66
N ALA A 85 -6.42 10.70 21.10
CA ALA A 85 -6.12 12.10 21.42
C ALA A 85 -6.37 13.03 20.23
N ILE A 86 -6.17 12.57 19.00
CA ILE A 86 -6.43 13.34 17.76
C ILE A 86 -7.90 13.82 17.70
N ARG A 87 -8.85 13.04 18.23
CA ARG A 87 -10.28 13.41 18.25
C ARG A 87 -10.60 14.63 19.12
N LYS A 88 -9.70 14.96 20.04
CA LYS A 88 -9.86 16.08 20.98
C LYS A 88 -9.08 17.32 20.54
N MET A 89 -8.25 17.21 19.49
CA MET A 89 -7.46 18.29 18.94
C MET A 89 -8.33 19.17 18.03
N SER A 90 -7.91 20.42 17.82
CA SER A 90 -8.43 21.18 16.68
C SER A 90 -8.05 20.50 15.37
N THR A 91 -8.78 20.77 14.28
CA THR A 91 -8.48 20.19 12.96
C THR A 91 -7.03 20.44 12.54
N GLU A 92 -6.52 21.66 12.77
CA GLU A 92 -5.15 22.03 12.44
C GLU A 92 -4.12 21.22 13.24
N GLU A 93 -4.32 21.11 14.56
CA GLU A 93 -3.44 20.33 15.45
C GLU A 93 -3.48 18.85 15.13
N GLY A 94 -4.66 18.29 14.83
CA GLY A 94 -4.84 16.90 14.47
C GLY A 94 -4.16 16.56 13.13
N LEU A 95 -4.30 17.43 12.12
CA LEU A 95 -3.59 17.27 10.85
C LEU A 95 -2.08 17.39 11.02
N ARG A 96 -1.59 18.29 11.87
CA ARG A 96 -0.16 18.41 12.19
C ARG A 96 0.36 17.14 12.87
N ALA A 97 -0.35 16.64 13.88
CA ALA A 97 0.03 15.42 14.61
C ALA A 97 0.08 14.20 13.68
N GLU A 98 -0.94 14.03 12.82
CA GLU A 98 -0.97 12.96 11.84
C GLU A 98 0.16 13.09 10.83
N ALA A 99 0.41 14.29 10.30
CA ALA A 99 1.50 14.51 9.37
C ALA A 99 2.87 14.21 9.98
N ASP A 100 3.11 14.60 11.23
CA ASP A 100 4.36 14.31 11.93
C ASP A 100 4.54 12.81 12.18
N PHE A 101 3.48 12.09 12.52
CA PHE A 101 3.50 10.64 12.62
C PHE A 101 3.85 10.00 11.27
N GLN A 102 3.15 10.37 10.20
CA GLN A 102 3.39 9.80 8.87
C GLN A 102 4.78 10.15 8.33
N LEU A 103 5.24 11.40 8.47
CA LEU A 103 6.57 11.83 8.04
C LEU A 103 7.69 11.12 8.83
N ARG A 104 7.43 10.70 10.07
CA ARG A 104 8.41 9.97 10.88
C ARG A 104 8.45 8.48 10.54
N TYR A 105 7.31 7.88 10.24
CA TYR A 105 7.16 6.44 10.07
C TYR A 105 6.74 6.06 8.64
N GLY A 106 5.47 6.22 8.27
CA GLY A 106 4.93 5.71 7.01
C GLY A 106 5.59 6.31 5.76
N ILE A 107 5.53 7.64 5.61
CA ILE A 107 6.15 8.35 4.47
C ILE A 107 7.66 8.15 4.48
N ARG A 108 8.31 8.11 5.64
CA ARG A 108 9.77 7.86 5.72
C ARG A 108 10.13 6.49 5.16
N SER A 109 9.44 5.43 5.57
CA SER A 109 9.68 4.07 5.06
C SER A 109 9.43 4.01 3.56
N MET A 110 8.35 4.63 3.09
CA MET A 110 8.01 4.72 1.67
C MET A 110 9.09 5.42 0.86
N LEU A 111 9.60 6.57 1.32
CA LEU A 111 10.70 7.30 0.69
C LEU A 111 11.99 6.47 0.67
N ASP A 112 12.34 5.85 1.80
CA ASP A 112 13.55 5.03 1.91
C ASP A 112 13.51 3.82 0.96
N ALA A 113 12.37 3.14 0.88
CA ALA A 113 12.17 2.06 -0.08
C ALA A 113 12.14 2.56 -1.53
N TYR A 114 11.56 3.73 -1.79
CA TYR A 114 11.51 4.30 -3.15
C TYR A 114 12.91 4.65 -3.67
N GLN A 115 13.75 5.27 -2.83
CA GLN A 115 15.07 5.74 -3.22
C GLN A 115 16.12 4.63 -3.29
N HIS A 116 15.99 3.60 -2.45
CA HIS A 116 17.04 2.57 -2.30
C HIS A 116 16.61 1.19 -2.79
N ALA A 117 15.45 1.09 -3.43
CA ALA A 117 14.99 -0.15 -4.05
C ALA A 117 15.96 -0.62 -5.13
N PRO A 118 16.39 -1.89 -5.10
CA PRO A 118 17.17 -2.47 -6.19
C PRO A 118 16.27 -2.67 -7.41
N ALA A 119 16.67 -2.06 -8.52
CA ALA A 119 16.14 -2.37 -9.84
C ALA A 119 16.92 -3.54 -10.48
N PRO A 120 16.27 -4.48 -11.20
CA PRO A 120 14.84 -4.54 -11.53
C PRO A 120 13.97 -5.32 -10.52
N GLN A 121 14.48 -5.64 -9.33
CA GLN A 121 13.80 -6.52 -8.38
C GLN A 121 12.58 -5.87 -7.70
N THR A 122 12.49 -4.54 -7.72
CA THR A 122 11.40 -3.81 -7.06
C THR A 122 10.50 -3.11 -8.07
N LEU A 123 9.20 -3.36 -7.95
CA LEU A 123 8.17 -2.63 -8.66
C LEU A 123 7.61 -1.54 -7.75
N HIS A 124 7.64 -0.28 -8.21
CA HIS A 124 6.91 0.80 -7.56
C HIS A 124 5.50 0.91 -8.15
N ALA A 125 4.49 0.54 -7.36
CA ALA A 125 3.09 0.65 -7.72
C ALA A 125 2.47 1.86 -7.00
N ARG A 126 1.60 2.62 -7.66
CA ARG A 126 0.94 3.78 -7.07
C ARG A 126 -0.45 3.40 -6.58
N PHE A 127 -0.78 3.71 -5.33
CA PHE A 127 -2.10 3.46 -4.77
C PHE A 127 -3.21 4.13 -5.60
N GLU A 128 -2.96 5.35 -6.07
CA GLU A 128 -3.91 6.14 -6.85
C GLU A 128 -4.28 5.46 -8.17
N SER A 129 -3.36 4.69 -8.76
CA SER A 129 -3.66 3.92 -9.98
C SER A 129 -4.66 2.79 -9.72
N PHE A 130 -4.64 2.17 -8.54
CA PHE A 130 -5.67 1.18 -8.15
C PHE A 130 -7.02 1.84 -7.87
N ALA A 131 -7.02 3.07 -7.36
CA ALA A 131 -8.24 3.77 -6.97
C ALA A 131 -8.89 4.58 -8.11
N ALA A 132 -8.21 4.74 -9.25
CA ALA A 132 -8.64 5.63 -10.33
C ALA A 132 -9.87 5.10 -11.09
N SER A 133 -9.87 3.83 -11.48
CA SER A 133 -10.97 3.20 -12.19
C SER A 133 -10.86 1.66 -12.13
N PRO A 134 -11.95 0.94 -12.44
CA PRO A 134 -11.93 -0.52 -12.60
C PRO A 134 -10.84 -1.02 -13.56
N GLU A 135 -10.66 -0.34 -14.69
CA GLU A 135 -9.67 -0.70 -15.71
C GLU A 135 -8.23 -0.43 -15.22
N SER A 136 -8.03 0.67 -14.50
CA SER A 136 -6.74 1.02 -13.91
C SER A 136 -6.35 0.03 -12.80
N TYR A 137 -7.33 -0.41 -12.01
CA TYR A 137 -7.17 -1.47 -11.02
C TYR A 137 -6.69 -2.78 -11.65
N ASP A 138 -7.35 -3.22 -12.72
CA ASP A 138 -6.99 -4.47 -13.40
C ASP A 138 -5.59 -4.40 -14.02
N ALA A 139 -5.25 -3.26 -14.63
CA ALA A 139 -3.94 -3.02 -15.23
C ALA A 139 -2.81 -3.05 -14.19
N GLU A 140 -2.97 -2.36 -13.06
CA GLU A 140 -1.95 -2.37 -11.99
C GLU A 140 -1.86 -3.73 -11.29
N THR A 141 -3.00 -4.39 -11.09
CA THR A 141 -3.03 -5.76 -10.55
C THR A 141 -2.27 -6.72 -11.45
N ARG A 142 -2.51 -6.65 -12.77
CA ARG A 142 -1.77 -7.43 -13.75
C ARG A 142 -0.27 -7.16 -13.65
N ARG A 143 0.13 -5.88 -13.65
CA ARG A 143 1.53 -5.46 -13.57
C ARG A 143 2.21 -5.99 -12.30
N VAL A 144 1.51 -6.01 -11.17
CA VAL A 144 1.99 -6.61 -9.91
C VAL A 144 2.18 -8.12 -10.05
N TYR A 145 1.22 -8.85 -10.60
CA TYR A 145 1.35 -10.29 -10.79
C TYR A 145 2.40 -10.68 -11.84
N GLU A 146 2.50 -9.94 -12.94
CA GLU A 146 3.57 -10.11 -13.93
C GLU A 146 4.95 -9.93 -13.30
N HIS A 147 5.15 -8.87 -12.51
CA HIS A 147 6.43 -8.62 -11.83
C HIS A 147 6.81 -9.71 -10.84
N THR A 148 5.83 -10.19 -10.07
CA THR A 148 6.07 -11.10 -8.94
C THR A 148 6.11 -12.57 -9.36
N MET A 149 5.32 -12.96 -10.35
CA MET A 149 5.13 -14.35 -10.76
C MET A 149 5.00 -14.56 -12.27
N GLY A 150 5.21 -13.53 -13.11
CA GLY A 150 5.04 -13.61 -14.56
C GLY A 150 5.82 -14.75 -15.20
N ASP A 151 7.12 -14.89 -14.88
CA ASP A 151 7.96 -15.98 -15.39
C ASP A 151 7.39 -17.38 -15.09
N LEU A 152 6.71 -17.53 -13.94
CA LEU A 152 6.13 -18.80 -13.50
C LEU A 152 4.79 -19.06 -14.17
N LEU A 153 3.92 -18.04 -14.20
CA LEU A 153 2.61 -18.15 -14.83
C LEU A 153 2.77 -18.43 -16.33
N GLN A 154 3.69 -17.78 -17.02
CA GLN A 154 3.94 -18.03 -18.44
C GLN A 154 4.33 -19.49 -18.74
N VAL A 155 5.07 -20.15 -17.85
CA VAL A 155 5.55 -21.52 -18.06
C VAL A 155 4.51 -22.55 -17.61
N PHE A 156 3.93 -22.38 -16.43
CA PHE A 156 3.12 -23.41 -15.79
C PHE A 156 1.61 -23.21 -15.96
N TYR A 157 1.16 -21.97 -16.13
CA TYR A 157 -0.26 -21.67 -16.24
C TYR A 157 -0.53 -20.38 -17.04
N PRO A 158 -0.45 -20.41 -18.39
CA PRO A 158 -0.52 -19.21 -19.21
C PRO A 158 -1.80 -18.37 -19.04
N ALA A 159 -2.93 -19.00 -18.71
CA ALA A 159 -4.19 -18.31 -18.41
C ALA A 159 -4.29 -17.79 -16.96
N GLY A 160 -3.35 -18.14 -16.09
CA GLY A 160 -3.42 -17.85 -14.67
C GLY A 160 -3.34 -16.36 -14.35
N LEU A 161 -2.66 -15.58 -15.18
CA LEU A 161 -2.59 -14.13 -14.97
C LEU A 161 -3.97 -13.48 -15.12
N ASP A 162 -4.73 -13.86 -16.16
CA ASP A 162 -6.08 -13.34 -16.41
C ASP A 162 -7.04 -13.77 -15.31
N GLU A 163 -6.97 -15.04 -14.87
CA GLU A 163 -7.79 -15.54 -13.76
C GLU A 163 -7.48 -14.79 -12.45
N MET A 164 -6.20 -14.54 -12.16
CA MET A 164 -5.81 -13.84 -10.95
C MET A 164 -6.25 -12.37 -10.94
N VAL A 165 -6.20 -11.69 -12.09
CA VAL A 165 -6.76 -10.33 -12.23
C VAL A 165 -8.28 -10.36 -12.02
N HIS A 166 -8.97 -11.32 -12.64
CA HIS A 166 -10.41 -11.50 -12.47
C HIS A 166 -10.78 -11.74 -11.00
N LEU A 167 -10.08 -12.63 -10.30
CA LEU A 167 -10.29 -12.88 -8.87
C LEU A 167 -9.99 -11.65 -8.01
N ALA A 168 -8.97 -10.87 -8.36
CA ALA A 168 -8.65 -9.64 -7.64
C ALA A 168 -9.70 -8.54 -7.82
N SER A 169 -10.41 -8.49 -8.97
CA SER A 169 -11.48 -7.53 -9.22
C SER A 169 -12.60 -7.58 -8.17
N ASP A 170 -12.74 -8.70 -7.44
CA ASP A 170 -13.70 -8.81 -6.34
C ASP A 170 -13.37 -7.90 -5.14
N PHE A 171 -12.12 -7.45 -5.04
CA PHE A 171 -11.60 -6.56 -4.01
C PHE A 171 -11.49 -5.10 -4.47
N ASP A 172 -11.84 -4.81 -5.72
CA ASP A 172 -11.86 -3.45 -6.23
C ASP A 172 -13.03 -2.66 -5.65
N MET A 173 -12.71 -1.70 -4.79
CA MET A 173 -13.68 -0.84 -4.13
C MET A 173 -14.42 0.08 -5.11
N THR A 174 -13.84 0.40 -6.27
CA THR A 174 -14.50 1.23 -7.28
C THR A 174 -15.69 0.51 -7.93
N ARG A 175 -15.64 -0.83 -7.99
CA ARG A 175 -16.75 -1.68 -8.46
C ARG A 175 -17.80 -1.95 -7.38
N LYS A 176 -17.42 -1.81 -6.10
CA LYS A 176 -18.28 -2.15 -4.95
C LYS A 176 -18.29 -1.01 -3.91
N PRO A 177 -18.72 0.21 -4.26
CA PRO A 177 -18.65 1.37 -3.36
C PRO A 177 -19.44 1.21 -2.05
N HIS A 178 -20.42 0.30 -2.02
CA HIS A 178 -21.28 0.06 -0.84
C HIS A 178 -20.89 -1.17 -0.01
N SER A 179 -19.86 -1.94 -0.40
CA SER A 179 -19.50 -3.16 0.35
C SER A 179 -18.76 -2.87 1.66
N MET A 180 -18.28 -1.64 1.86
CA MET A 180 -17.62 -1.21 3.08
C MET A 180 -18.66 -0.62 4.03
N ARG A 181 -19.02 -1.38 5.09
CA ARG A 181 -19.82 -0.82 6.19
C ARG A 181 -19.05 0.35 6.81
N GLY A 182 -19.69 1.51 6.93
CA GLY A 182 -19.16 2.66 7.68
C GLY A 182 -18.49 3.77 6.86
N GLY A 183 -18.52 3.71 5.52
CA GLY A 183 -18.02 4.81 4.69
C GLY A 183 -18.92 6.05 4.72
N LEU A 184 -18.31 7.24 4.70
CA LEU A 184 -19.02 8.50 4.44
C LEU A 184 -19.47 8.56 2.96
N PRO A 185 -20.56 9.28 2.64
CA PRO A 185 -20.90 9.61 1.26
C PRO A 185 -19.73 10.29 0.53
N GLN A 186 -19.51 9.95 -0.75
CA GLN A 186 -18.34 10.42 -1.51
C GLN A 186 -18.25 11.95 -1.60
N ASP A 187 -19.39 12.63 -1.79
CA ASP A 187 -19.49 14.08 -1.83
C ASP A 187 -19.09 14.73 -0.49
N ALA A 188 -19.46 14.09 0.63
CA ALA A 188 -19.03 14.51 1.96
C ALA A 188 -17.52 14.33 2.13
N VAL A 189 -16.94 13.24 1.62
CA VAL A 189 -15.50 12.99 1.63
C VAL A 189 -14.77 14.06 0.80
N ASP A 190 -15.21 14.35 -0.41
CA ASP A 190 -14.54 15.30 -1.31
C ASP A 190 -14.53 16.72 -0.75
N ALA A 191 -15.66 17.16 -0.19
CA ALA A 191 -15.77 18.45 0.48
C ALA A 191 -14.88 18.52 1.72
N GLN A 192 -14.85 17.45 2.53
CA GLN A 192 -14.00 17.35 3.70
C GLN A 192 -12.52 17.37 3.32
N VAL A 193 -12.09 16.59 2.32
CA VAL A 193 -10.70 16.56 1.84
C VAL A 193 -10.28 17.95 1.37
N SER A 194 -11.11 18.62 0.57
CA SER A 194 -10.82 19.97 0.06
C SER A 194 -10.62 20.98 1.20
N HIS A 195 -11.49 20.93 2.22
CA HIS A 195 -11.36 21.76 3.41
C HIS A 195 -10.08 21.44 4.21
N LEU A 196 -9.77 20.15 4.42
CA LEU A 196 -8.60 19.72 5.18
C LEU A 196 -7.27 20.16 4.54
N VAL A 197 -7.18 20.17 3.21
CA VAL A 197 -6.01 20.72 2.51
C VAL A 197 -5.85 22.22 2.78
N GLN A 198 -6.95 22.97 2.83
CA GLN A 198 -6.92 24.43 3.04
C GLN A 198 -6.54 24.83 4.47
N VAL A 199 -6.90 24.03 5.47
CA VAL A 199 -6.62 24.32 6.89
C VAL A 199 -5.35 23.64 7.41
N MET A 200 -4.67 22.83 6.59
CA MET A 200 -3.40 22.22 6.95
C MET A 200 -2.34 23.32 7.14
N PRO A 201 -1.52 23.28 8.21
CA PRO A 201 -0.45 24.26 8.39
C PRO A 201 0.48 24.32 7.18
N GLN A 202 0.82 25.53 6.74
CA GLN A 202 1.65 25.75 5.55
C GLN A 202 2.99 25.00 5.62
N GLU A 203 3.67 25.05 6.77
CA GLU A 203 4.93 24.32 7.00
C GLU A 203 4.76 22.80 6.83
N THR A 204 3.66 22.25 7.34
CA THR A 204 3.32 20.83 7.18
C THR A 204 3.11 20.49 5.70
N LEU A 205 2.37 21.34 4.98
CA LEU A 205 2.07 21.15 3.57
C LEU A 205 3.35 21.20 2.71
N GLU A 206 4.30 22.08 3.02
CA GLU A 206 5.59 22.18 2.35
C GLU A 206 6.43 20.89 2.53
N ARG A 207 6.49 20.35 3.75
CA ARG A 207 7.18 19.07 4.02
C ARG A 207 6.56 17.91 3.24
N LEU A 208 5.23 17.85 3.17
CA LEU A 208 4.51 16.82 2.40
C LEU A 208 4.71 16.99 0.89
N ARG A 209 4.78 18.23 0.37
CA ARG A 209 5.09 18.51 -1.03
C ARG A 209 6.50 18.08 -1.41
N ALA A 210 7.49 18.29 -0.55
CA ALA A 210 8.85 17.79 -0.78
C ALA A 210 8.89 16.26 -0.87
N ALA A 211 8.12 15.57 -0.02
CA ALA A 211 7.97 14.11 -0.11
C ALA A 211 7.26 13.68 -1.41
N ARG A 212 6.20 14.40 -1.84
CA ARG A 212 5.48 14.17 -3.11
C ARG A 212 6.42 14.25 -4.31
N GLU A 213 7.23 15.29 -4.38
CA GLU A 213 8.21 15.49 -5.45
C GLU A 213 9.19 14.31 -5.52
N THR A 214 9.71 13.88 -4.36
CA THR A 214 10.64 12.74 -4.27
C THR A 214 10.02 11.43 -4.78
N LEU A 215 8.72 11.24 -4.58
CA LEU A 215 7.97 10.06 -5.05
C LEU A 215 7.44 10.20 -6.50
N GLY A 216 7.74 11.32 -7.16
CA GLY A 216 7.33 11.60 -8.54
C GLY A 216 5.86 11.99 -8.69
N TYR A 217 5.25 12.57 -7.66
CA TYR A 217 3.95 13.25 -7.75
C TYR A 217 4.19 14.73 -8.04
N MET A 218 4.38 15.08 -9.32
CA MET A 218 4.46 16.47 -9.80
C MET A 218 3.11 16.94 -10.33
#